data_AF-A0A969Y1S3-F1
#
_entry.id   AF-A0A969Y1S3-F1
#
_cell.length_a   1.000
_cell.length_b   1.000
_cell.length_c   1.000
_cell.angle_alpha   90.00
_cell.angle_beta   90.00
_cell.angle_gamma   90.00
#
_symmetry.space_group_name_H-M   'P 1'
#
loop_
_entity.id
_entity.type
_entity.pdbx_description
1 polymer ?
#
loop_
_entity_poly.entity_id
_entity_poly.type
_entity_poly.pdbx_seq_one_letter_code
_entity_poly.pdbx_strand_id
1 'polypeptide(L)'
;MKERSTSSEIRGLNRAYFHFVVTETFLDRGLACPSAQQIDAAIQQTSGLLKQVLETSFRLIEPAKVAAEVGLSVIETRQLYDQAVSKVISILEG
;
A
#
# COMPACT_ATOMS: atom_id res chain seq x y z
N MET A 1 8.28 -16.06 25.30
CA MET A 1 7.21 -15.08 25.02
C MET A 1 7.28 -14.73 23.55
N LYS A 2 6.21 -14.91 22.76
CA LYS A 2 6.16 -14.34 21.41
C LYS A 2 5.85 -12.85 21.58
N GLU A 3 6.81 -11.98 21.27
CA GLU A 3 6.57 -10.54 21.22
C GLU A 3 5.43 -10.27 20.24
N ARG A 4 4.32 -9.70 20.73
CA ARG A 4 3.24 -9.23 19.87
C ARG A 4 3.64 -7.84 19.41
N SER A 5 3.86 -7.66 18.12
CA SER A 5 4.07 -6.33 17.53
C SER A 5 2.89 -5.41 17.85
N THR A 6 3.19 -4.18 18.20
CA THR A 6 2.23 -3.10 18.45
C THR A 6 1.58 -2.64 17.13
N SER A 7 0.39 -2.02 17.21
CA SER A 7 -0.32 -1.50 16.03
C SER A 7 0.51 -0.48 15.23
N SER A 8 1.36 0.31 15.90
CA SER A 8 2.27 1.26 15.26
C SER A 8 3.39 0.59 14.48
N GLU A 9 3.96 -0.50 15.00
CA GLU A 9 5.02 -1.27 14.33
C GLU A 9 4.47 -1.96 13.08
N ILE A 10 3.28 -2.56 13.18
CA ILE A 10 2.57 -3.16 12.04
C ILE A 10 2.36 -2.13 10.93
N ARG A 11 1.93 -0.91 11.31
CA ARG A 11 1.76 0.18 10.36
C ARG A 11 3.06 0.58 9.66
N GLY A 12 4.15 0.67 10.41
CA GLY A 12 5.47 0.96 9.86
C GLY A 12 5.93 -0.13 8.87
N LEU A 13 5.80 -1.40 9.25
CA LEU A 13 6.20 -2.54 8.43
C LEU A 13 5.40 -2.65 7.13
N ASN A 14 4.08 -2.53 7.20
CA ASN A 14 3.23 -2.63 5.99
C ASN A 14 3.48 -1.46 5.02
N ARG A 15 3.78 -0.26 5.55
CA ARG A 15 4.14 0.89 4.72
C ARG A 15 5.52 0.71 4.07
N ALA A 16 6.50 0.22 4.82
CA ALA A 16 7.83 -0.08 4.28
C ALA A 16 7.77 -1.20 3.21
N TYR A 17 6.94 -2.21 3.43
CA TYR A 17 6.68 -3.26 2.43
C TYR A 17 6.06 -2.67 1.15
N PHE A 18 5.09 -1.76 1.29
CA PHE A 18 4.53 -1.07 0.13
C PHE A 18 5.57 -0.25 -0.63
N HIS A 19 6.45 0.47 0.08
CA HIS A 19 7.57 1.19 -0.55
C HIS A 19 8.47 0.22 -1.33
N PHE A 20 8.82 -0.92 -0.73
CA PHE A 20 9.61 -1.96 -1.38
C PHE A 20 8.96 -2.46 -2.68
N VAL A 21 7.67 -2.80 -2.67
CA VAL A 21 6.93 -3.28 -3.85
C VAL A 21 6.95 -2.25 -5.00
N VAL A 22 6.75 -0.96 -4.67
CA VAL A 22 6.83 0.11 -5.68
C VAL A 22 8.24 0.24 -6.23
N THR A 23 9.27 0.25 -5.37
CA THR A 23 10.66 0.33 -5.80
C THR A 23 11.08 -0.86 -6.66
N GLU A 24 10.71 -2.09 -6.27
CA GLU A 24 10.96 -3.32 -7.04
C GLU A 24 10.34 -3.23 -8.43
N THR A 25 9.10 -2.73 -8.53
CA THR A 25 8.44 -2.54 -9.83
C THR A 25 9.21 -1.58 -10.74
N PHE A 26 9.81 -0.51 -10.19
CA PHE A 26 10.64 0.42 -10.96
C PHE A 26 11.97 -0.24 -11.40
N LEU A 27 12.59 -1.02 -10.52
CA LEU A 27 13.80 -1.79 -10.85
C LEU A 27 13.55 -2.77 -11.99
N ASP A 28 12.46 -3.54 -11.92
CA ASP A 28 12.08 -4.52 -12.95
C ASP A 28 11.82 -3.85 -14.31
N ARG A 29 11.39 -2.58 -14.31
CA ARG A 29 11.18 -1.77 -15.51
C ARG A 29 12.43 -1.03 -15.99
N GLY A 30 13.56 -1.14 -15.29
CA GLY A 30 14.79 -0.40 -15.60
C GLY A 30 14.69 1.11 -15.37
N LEU A 31 13.76 1.55 -14.51
CA LEU A 31 13.51 2.94 -14.18
C LEU A 31 14.29 3.39 -12.94
N ALA A 32 14.49 4.69 -12.80
CA ALA A 32 15.07 5.28 -11.60
C ALA A 32 14.13 5.07 -10.40
N CYS A 33 14.64 4.50 -9.31
CA CYS A 33 13.85 4.17 -8.13
C CYS A 33 13.33 5.44 -7.43
N PRO A 34 12.03 5.52 -7.12
CA PRO A 34 11.47 6.61 -6.34
C PRO A 34 11.91 6.50 -4.87
N SER A 35 12.15 7.65 -4.24
CA SER A 35 12.37 7.76 -2.81
C SER A 35 11.08 7.51 -2.02
N ALA A 36 11.20 7.12 -0.75
CA ALA A 36 10.05 6.97 0.15
C ALA A 36 9.15 8.22 0.20
N GLN A 37 9.75 9.41 0.16
CA GLN A 37 9.02 10.69 0.12
C GLN A 37 8.20 10.85 -1.16
N GLN A 38 8.74 10.47 -2.32
CA GLN A 38 8.02 10.50 -3.59
C GLN A 38 6.85 9.50 -3.59
N ILE A 39 7.07 8.29 -3.09
CA ILE A 39 6.02 7.27 -2.98
C ILE A 39 4.90 7.77 -2.05
N ASP A 40 5.26 8.34 -0.91
CA ASP A 40 4.29 8.91 0.03
C ASP A 40 3.49 10.07 -0.59
N ALA A 41 4.15 10.95 -1.35
CA ALA A 41 3.47 12.01 -2.08
C ALA A 41 2.51 11.45 -3.14
N ALA A 42 2.89 10.39 -3.85
CA ALA A 42 2.02 9.71 -4.82
C ALA A 42 0.82 9.02 -4.14
N ILE A 43 0.99 8.42 -2.97
CA ILE A 43 -0.13 7.91 -2.15
C ILE A 43 -1.08 9.06 -1.81
N GLN A 44 -0.57 10.23 -1.41
CA GLN A 44 -1.44 11.37 -1.10
C GLN A 44 -2.24 11.90 -2.31
N GLN A 45 -1.74 11.69 -3.52
CA GLN A 45 -2.43 12.00 -4.77
C GLN A 45 -3.45 10.93 -5.18
N THR A 46 -3.42 9.73 -4.59
CA THR A 46 -4.54 8.80 -4.69
C THR A 46 -5.73 9.35 -3.89
N SER A 47 -6.95 9.01 -4.29
CA SER A 47 -8.16 9.53 -3.63
C SER A 47 -9.26 8.48 -3.58
N GLY A 48 -10.27 8.76 -2.75
CA GLY A 48 -11.42 7.88 -2.57
C GLY A 48 -11.05 6.50 -2.06
N LEU A 49 -11.68 5.48 -2.64
CA LEU A 49 -11.61 4.11 -2.16
C LEU A 49 -10.19 3.51 -2.28
N LEU A 50 -9.41 3.91 -3.30
CA LEU A 50 -8.03 3.43 -3.47
C LEU A 50 -7.13 3.87 -2.30
N LYS A 51 -7.23 5.15 -1.90
CA LYS A 51 -6.49 5.68 -0.76
C LYS A 51 -6.92 5.00 0.54
N GLN A 52 -8.22 4.83 0.74
CA GLN A 52 -8.77 4.17 1.91
C GLN A 52 -8.29 2.71 2.05
N VAL A 53 -8.25 1.96 0.95
CA VAL A 53 -7.75 0.57 0.92
C VAL A 53 -6.27 0.52 1.27
N LEU A 54 -5.44 1.42 0.73
CA LEU A 54 -4.01 1.48 1.09
C LEU A 54 -3.79 1.80 2.57
N GLU A 55 -4.41 2.87 3.09
CA GLU A 55 -4.22 3.31 4.47
C GLU A 55 -4.74 2.27 5.48
N THR A 56 -5.81 1.55 5.13
CA THR A 56 -6.35 0.46 5.95
C THR A 56 -5.44 -0.78 5.90
N SER A 57 -4.89 -1.10 4.72
CA SER A 57 -3.90 -2.18 4.56
C SER A 57 -2.59 -1.88 5.31
N PHE A 58 -2.23 -0.60 5.50
CA PHE A 58 -1.11 -0.27 6.38
C PHE A 58 -1.44 -0.59 7.84
N ARG A 59 -2.66 -0.35 8.30
CA ARG A 59 -3.04 -0.57 9.70
C ARG A 59 -3.27 -2.05 10.06
N LEU A 60 -3.64 -2.87 9.08
CA LEU A 60 -4.08 -4.25 9.30
C LEU A 60 -3.26 -5.24 8.49
N ILE A 61 -2.89 -6.36 9.11
CA ILE A 61 -2.13 -7.44 8.46
C ILE A 61 -3.04 -8.34 7.62
N GLU A 62 -4.24 -8.64 8.13
CA GLU A 62 -5.11 -9.66 7.56
C GLU A 62 -6.03 -9.06 6.48
N PRO A 63 -5.99 -9.56 5.22
CA PRO A 63 -6.84 -9.06 4.15
C PRO A 63 -8.34 -9.11 4.47
N ALA A 64 -8.79 -10.10 5.24
CA ALA A 64 -10.17 -10.21 5.69
C ALA A 64 -10.60 -9.06 6.61
N LYS A 65 -9.69 -8.58 7.47
CA LYS A 65 -9.95 -7.43 8.35
C LYS A 65 -9.97 -6.12 7.56
N VAL A 66 -9.06 -5.98 6.59
CA VAL A 66 -9.08 -4.83 5.67
C VAL A 66 -10.42 -4.77 4.96
N ALA A 67 -10.84 -5.89 4.35
CA ALA A 67 -12.10 -6.01 3.63
C ALA A 67 -13.32 -5.65 4.49
N ALA A 68 -13.36 -6.15 5.73
CA ALA A 68 -14.41 -5.81 6.68
C ALA A 68 -14.42 -4.31 7.03
N GLU A 69 -13.26 -3.66 7.21
CA GLU A 69 -13.18 -2.24 7.54
C GLU A 69 -13.53 -1.31 6.37
N VAL A 70 -13.25 -1.73 5.14
CA VAL A 70 -13.66 -0.97 3.93
C VAL A 70 -15.06 -1.34 3.41
N GLY A 71 -15.73 -2.33 4.03
CA GLY A 71 -17.08 -2.75 3.66
C GLY A 71 -17.16 -3.51 2.33
N LEU A 72 -16.12 -4.26 1.97
CA LEU A 72 -16.01 -4.98 0.69
C LEU A 72 -15.74 -6.47 0.91
N SER A 73 -15.83 -7.27 -0.14
CA SER A 73 -15.28 -8.62 -0.12
C SER A 73 -13.74 -8.61 -0.16
N VAL A 74 -13.13 -9.74 0.23
CA VAL A 74 -11.67 -9.91 0.17
C VAL A 74 -11.15 -9.79 -1.27
N ILE A 75 -11.92 -10.29 -2.25
CA ILE A 75 -11.54 -10.24 -3.67
C ILE A 75 -11.56 -8.79 -4.17
N GLU A 76 -12.64 -8.05 -3.90
CA GLU A 76 -12.75 -6.63 -4.30
C GLU A 76 -11.67 -5.77 -3.63
N THR A 77 -11.41 -6.01 -2.34
CA THR A 77 -10.36 -5.30 -1.59
C THR A 77 -8.99 -5.54 -2.21
N ARG A 78 -8.69 -6.79 -2.59
CA ARG A 78 -7.43 -7.13 -3.27
C ARG A 78 -7.31 -6.44 -4.63
N GLN A 79 -8.37 -6.47 -5.43
CA GLN A 79 -8.39 -5.80 -6.73
C GLN A 79 -8.16 -4.29 -6.60
N LEU A 80 -8.79 -3.64 -5.62
CA LEU A 80 -8.58 -2.22 -5.35
C LEU A 80 -7.19 -1.92 -4.81
N TYR A 81 -6.61 -2.82 -4.02
CA TYR A 81 -5.22 -2.67 -3.58
C TYR A 81 -4.26 -2.71 -4.78
N ASP A 82 -4.42 -3.69 -5.67
CA ASP A 82 -3.59 -3.82 -6.89
C ASP A 82 -3.77 -2.60 -7.83
N GLN A 83 -5.01 -2.09 -7.94
CA GLN A 83 -5.31 -0.84 -8.66
C GLN A 83 -4.66 0.37 -7.98
N ALA A 84 -4.64 0.43 -6.65
CA ALA A 84 -4.03 1.53 -5.92
C ALA A 84 -2.49 1.52 -6.08
N VAL A 85 -1.85 0.34 -6.03
CA VAL A 85 -0.43 0.17 -6.35
C VAL A 85 -0.14 0.66 -7.77
N SER A 86 -0.93 0.19 -8.74
CA SER A 86 -0.80 0.59 -10.15
C SER A 86 -0.98 2.10 -10.35
N LYS A 87 -1.93 2.71 -9.62
CA LYS A 87 -2.16 4.15 -9.67
C LYS A 87 -0.98 4.94 -9.10
N VAL A 88 -0.40 4.48 -7.98
CA VAL A 88 0.80 5.09 -7.39
C VAL A 88 1.98 5.03 -8.36
N ILE A 89 2.22 3.88 -8.99
CA ILE A 89 3.26 3.72 -10.00
C ILE A 89 3.03 4.69 -11.17
N SER A 90 1.82 4.75 -11.72
CA SER A 90 1.48 5.66 -12.81
C SER A 90 1.71 7.13 -12.45
N ILE A 91 1.40 7.55 -11.21
CA ILE A 91 1.68 8.92 -10.75
C ILE A 91 3.19 9.20 -10.68
N LEU A 92 3.98 8.19 -10.32
CA LEU A 92 5.44 8.32 -10.19
C LEU A 92 6.16 8.30 -11.55
N GLU A 93 5.59 7.63 -12.55
CA GLU A 93 6.11 7.60 -13.92
C GLU A 93 5.88 8.92 -14.68
N GLY A 94 4.82 9.66 -14.33
CA GLY A 94 4.44 10.93 -14.97
C GLY A 94 3.34 10.77 -16.00
#